data_AF-A0A954PV20-F1
#
_entry.id   AF-A0A954PV20-F1
#
_cell.length_a   1.000
_cell.length_b   1.000
_cell.length_c   1.000
_cell.angle_alpha   90.00
_cell.angle_beta   90.00
_cell.angle_gamma   90.00
#
_symmetry.space_group_name_H-M   'P 1'
#
loop_
_entity.id
_entity.type
_entity.pdbx_description
1 polymer ?
#
loop_
_entity_poly.entity_id
_entity_poly.type
_entity_poly.pdbx_seq_one_letter_code
_entity_poly.pdbx_strand_id
1 'polypeptide(L)'
;MSDPVWERGKPVPFGSEQTLKKKVDKALAGIGFSNAFCIVTIESDQTTGTADLVVSIIEEGGPNVARGVKVDGLVSHSSEQILAFLDFRPNMIVNRKQITEMKLKLWKSGRFSQHDVEFDAATNLLRLRISEVDLVPTIDKPIDEYAKVFLKTRDWLTTCGENGIDVEFEYVASKDVRITVVQSLDGALMQVIDRGLGVNGSTITVLADKDAVIVDQSDHPSIYRVDSAFVDGKMHFSSTLAPPEKDGGEIRQVVGFIVNTDRMRGESFLIRSIGSDR
;
A
#
# COMPACT_ATOMS: atom_id res chain seq x y z
N MET A 1 -10.21 -2.17 14.53
CA MET A 1 -9.98 -3.50 15.13
C MET A 1 -10.05 -4.50 13.99
N SER A 2 -9.17 -5.51 13.93
CA SER A 2 -9.30 -6.58 12.93
C SER A 2 -10.45 -7.51 13.30
N ASP A 3 -11.12 -8.06 12.29
CA ASP A 3 -12.18 -9.05 12.50
C ASP A 3 -11.66 -10.27 13.28
N PRO A 4 -12.49 -10.84 14.17
CA PRO A 4 -12.12 -12.03 14.92
C PRO A 4 -11.82 -13.18 13.96
N VAL A 5 -10.79 -13.97 14.28
CA VAL A 5 -10.39 -15.08 13.39
C VAL A 5 -11.47 -16.15 13.30
N TRP A 6 -12.27 -16.31 14.35
CA TRP A 6 -13.46 -17.15 14.38
C TRP A 6 -14.67 -16.34 14.82
N GLU A 7 -15.80 -16.55 14.14
CA GLU A 7 -17.10 -16.07 14.58
C GLU A 7 -17.70 -17.04 15.59
N ARG A 8 -18.24 -16.51 16.69
CA ARG A 8 -18.90 -17.34 17.70
C ARG A 8 -20.10 -18.08 17.09
N GLY A 9 -20.22 -19.37 17.41
CA GLY A 9 -21.31 -20.23 16.94
C GLY A 9 -21.15 -20.77 15.52
N LYS A 10 -20.03 -20.49 14.84
CA LYS A 10 -19.69 -21.11 13.56
C LYS A 10 -18.77 -22.32 13.77
N PRO A 11 -18.85 -23.35 12.91
CA PRO A 11 -17.89 -24.46 12.92
C PRO A 11 -16.46 -23.95 12.73
N VAL A 12 -15.51 -24.54 13.46
CA VAL A 12 -14.09 -24.19 13.36
C VAL A 12 -13.29 -25.34 12.77
N PRO A 13 -12.34 -25.07 11.86
CA PRO A 13 -11.46 -26.10 11.31
C PRO A 13 -10.33 -26.43 12.30
N PHE A 14 -10.28 -27.68 12.74
CA PHE A 14 -9.12 -28.25 13.42
C PHE A 14 -7.95 -28.40 12.43
N GLY A 15 -6.70 -28.32 12.90
CA GLY A 15 -5.51 -28.34 12.04
C GLY A 15 -5.07 -26.96 11.52
N SER A 16 -5.70 -25.87 12.00
CA SER A 16 -5.37 -24.50 11.62
C SER A 16 -4.38 -23.80 12.56
N GLU A 17 -3.86 -24.51 13.57
CA GLU A 17 -3.04 -24.01 14.68
C GLU A 17 -1.79 -23.28 14.19
N GLN A 18 -1.08 -23.83 13.19
CA GLN A 18 0.11 -23.18 12.63
C GLN A 18 -0.21 -21.82 11.98
N THR A 19 -1.35 -21.73 11.31
CA THR A 19 -1.79 -20.47 10.69
C THR A 19 -2.23 -19.47 11.75
N LEU A 20 -2.93 -19.92 12.79
CA LEU A 20 -3.33 -19.10 13.93
C LEU A 20 -2.10 -18.61 14.69
N LYS A 21 -1.12 -19.47 14.93
CA LYS A 21 0.17 -19.10 15.53
C LYS A 21 0.87 -18.00 14.76
N LYS A 22 0.98 -18.11 13.43
CA LYS A 22 1.55 -17.02 12.60
C LYS A 22 0.81 -15.69 12.76
N LYS A 23 -0.52 -15.71 12.91
CA LYS A 23 -1.33 -14.50 13.15
C LYS A 23 -1.06 -13.91 14.54
N VAL A 24 -0.97 -14.75 15.57
CA VAL A 24 -0.62 -14.34 16.94
C VAL A 24 0.78 -13.76 16.99
N ASP A 25 1.78 -14.45 16.42
CA ASP A 25 3.17 -13.97 16.36
C ASP A 25 3.25 -12.62 15.65
N LYS A 26 2.51 -12.44 14.54
CA LYS A 26 2.43 -11.15 13.83
C LYS A 26 1.77 -10.05 14.68
N ALA A 27 0.75 -10.38 15.48
CA ALA A 27 0.11 -9.43 16.38
C ALA A 27 1.05 -9.00 17.51
N LEU A 28 1.75 -9.96 18.14
CA LEU A 28 2.76 -9.71 19.17
C LEU A 28 3.92 -8.88 18.63
N ALA A 29 4.46 -9.21 17.46
CA ALA A 29 5.47 -8.40 16.78
C ALA A 29 4.96 -6.97 16.50
N GLY A 30 3.68 -6.84 16.13
CA GLY A 30 3.04 -5.54 15.88
C GLY A 30 2.98 -4.63 17.11
N ILE A 31 2.80 -5.18 18.31
CA ILE A 31 2.83 -4.41 19.56
C ILE A 31 4.25 -4.25 20.13
N GLY A 32 5.26 -4.88 19.51
CA GLY A 32 6.66 -4.71 19.87
C GLY A 32 7.30 -5.90 20.57
N PHE A 33 6.72 -7.10 20.51
CA PHE A 33 7.27 -8.30 21.15
C PHE A 33 7.54 -9.41 20.12
N SER A 34 8.52 -9.22 19.24
CA SER A 34 8.82 -10.19 18.17
C SER A 34 9.45 -11.48 18.66
N ASN A 35 10.00 -11.50 19.88
CA ASN A 35 10.66 -12.66 20.49
C ASN A 35 9.77 -13.37 21.53
N ALA A 36 8.48 -13.02 21.60
CA ALA A 36 7.56 -13.67 22.51
C ALA A 36 7.40 -15.16 22.16
N PHE A 37 7.52 -16.02 23.16
CA PHE A 37 7.21 -17.43 23.03
C PHE A 37 5.75 -17.68 23.41
N CYS A 38 4.92 -17.94 22.40
CA CYS A 38 3.52 -18.30 22.57
C CYS A 38 3.19 -19.68 22.01
N ILE A 39 2.26 -20.35 22.69
CA ILE A 39 1.65 -21.61 22.28
C ILE A 39 0.19 -21.31 21.90
N VAL A 40 -0.24 -21.87 20.77
CA VAL A 40 -1.62 -21.77 20.30
C VAL A 40 -2.19 -23.18 20.18
N THR A 41 -3.25 -23.45 20.94
CA THR A 41 -3.96 -24.73 20.96
C THR A 41 -5.43 -24.52 20.70
N ILE A 42 -6.07 -25.56 20.15
CA ILE A 42 -7.51 -25.63 20.01
C ILE A 42 -7.98 -26.70 20.99
N GLU A 43 -8.73 -26.30 22.00
CA GLU A 43 -9.28 -27.20 23.01
C GLU A 43 -10.75 -27.46 22.70
N SER A 44 -11.09 -28.71 22.40
CA SER A 44 -12.48 -29.11 22.11
C SER A 44 -13.17 -29.65 23.36
N ASP A 45 -14.37 -29.16 23.66
CA ASP A 45 -15.28 -29.78 24.62
C ASP A 45 -16.30 -30.63 23.88
N GLN A 46 -16.16 -31.95 24.00
CA GLN A 46 -17.05 -32.92 23.36
C GLN A 46 -18.46 -32.92 23.96
N THR A 47 -18.62 -32.44 25.20
CA THR A 47 -19.91 -32.43 25.90
C THR A 47 -20.81 -31.34 25.35
N THR A 48 -20.24 -30.17 25.09
CA THR A 48 -20.96 -28.99 24.59
C THR A 48 -20.84 -28.84 23.07
N GLY A 49 -19.94 -29.60 22.43
CA GLY A 49 -19.68 -29.49 20.99
C GLY A 49 -18.99 -28.18 20.62
N THR A 50 -18.32 -27.53 21.56
CA THR A 50 -17.60 -26.26 21.35
C THR A 50 -16.09 -26.48 21.26
N ALA A 51 -15.40 -25.50 20.70
CA ALA A 51 -13.95 -25.47 20.69
C ALA A 51 -13.45 -24.07 21.02
N ASP A 52 -12.46 -24.00 21.89
CA ASP A 52 -11.83 -22.76 22.33
C ASP A 52 -10.45 -22.61 21.72
N LEU A 53 -10.14 -21.40 21.26
CA LEU A 53 -8.79 -21.02 20.86
C LEU A 53 -8.04 -20.55 22.11
N VAL A 54 -7.10 -21.35 22.57
CA VAL A 54 -6.27 -21.01 23.72
C VAL A 54 -4.93 -20.48 23.23
N VAL A 55 -4.62 -19.24 23.60
CA VAL A 55 -3.35 -18.57 23.30
C VAL A 55 -2.62 -18.34 24.61
N SER A 56 -1.56 -19.12 24.84
CA SER A 56 -0.75 -19.05 26.04
C SER A 56 0.57 -18.35 25.72
N ILE A 57 0.79 -17.17 26.29
CA ILE A 57 2.08 -16.47 26.24
C ILE A 57 2.92 -17.03 27.39
N ILE A 58 3.90 -17.86 27.05
CA ILE A 58 4.75 -18.54 28.03
C ILE A 58 5.87 -17.59 28.47
N GLU A 59 6.49 -16.92 27.50
CA GLU A 59 7.49 -15.88 27.73
C GLU A 59 7.19 -14.69 26.83
N GLU A 60 7.02 -13.50 27.41
CA GLU A 60 6.77 -12.28 26.63
C GLU A 60 8.01 -11.85 25.83
N GLY A 61 9.20 -12.19 26.34
CA GLY A 61 10.46 -11.70 25.81
C GLY A 61 10.66 -10.20 26.11
N GLY A 62 11.78 -9.65 25.63
CA GLY A 62 12.03 -8.21 25.69
C GLY A 62 11.28 -7.46 24.59
N PRO A 63 11.00 -6.16 24.78
CA PRO A 63 10.49 -5.33 23.69
C PRO A 63 11.51 -5.28 22.55
N ASN A 64 11.00 -5.08 21.34
CA ASN A 64 11.77 -4.81 20.15
C ASN A 64 12.55 -3.52 20.34
N VAL A 65 13.86 -3.62 20.42
CA VAL A 65 14.76 -2.48 20.59
C VAL A 65 15.67 -2.41 19.38
N ALA A 66 15.64 -1.31 18.64
CA ALA A 66 16.55 -1.13 17.51
C ALA A 66 17.92 -0.69 18.00
N ARG A 67 18.90 -1.59 17.97
CA ARG A 67 20.28 -1.33 18.39
C ARG A 67 21.02 -0.39 17.43
N GLY A 68 20.55 -0.31 16.19
CA GLY A 68 21.11 0.55 15.17
C GLY A 68 20.09 0.86 14.09
N VAL A 69 20.49 1.77 13.21
CA VAL A 69 19.66 2.22 12.10
C VAL A 69 20.48 2.19 10.82
N LYS A 70 19.87 1.69 9.75
CA LYS A 70 20.42 1.72 8.41
C LYS A 70 19.50 2.55 7.53
N VAL A 71 20.05 3.57 6.88
CA VAL A 71 19.31 4.43 5.95
C VAL A 71 19.92 4.24 4.56
N ASP A 72 19.08 3.80 3.61
CA ASP A 72 19.44 3.55 2.22
C ASP A 72 18.72 4.56 1.30
N GLY A 73 19.39 4.98 0.23
CA GLY A 73 18.82 5.85 -0.81
C GLY A 73 18.91 7.37 -0.54
N LEU A 74 19.79 7.77 0.38
CA LEU A 74 20.16 9.17 0.61
C LEU A 74 20.96 9.71 -0.58
N VAL A 75 20.64 10.94 -0.99
CA VAL A 75 21.36 11.68 -2.05
C VAL A 75 21.83 13.03 -1.50
N SER A 76 20.90 13.84 -0.99
CA SER A 76 21.18 15.16 -0.43
C SER A 76 21.12 15.18 1.10
N HIS A 77 20.34 14.30 1.71
CA HIS A 77 20.20 14.23 3.16
C HIS A 77 21.31 13.39 3.81
N SER A 78 21.65 13.71 5.05
CA SER A 78 22.44 12.82 5.91
C SER A 78 21.54 11.90 6.73
N SER A 79 22.07 10.73 7.12
CA SER A 79 21.36 9.79 7.99
C SER A 79 20.94 10.45 9.31
N GLU A 80 21.83 11.27 9.88
CA GLU A 80 21.61 12.00 11.13
C GLU A 80 20.47 13.02 11.00
N GLN A 81 20.37 13.71 9.85
CA GLN A 81 19.27 14.64 9.58
C GLN A 81 17.92 13.91 9.55
N ILE A 82 17.85 12.75 8.88
CA ILE A 82 16.63 11.94 8.84
C ILE A 82 16.26 11.46 10.25
N LEU A 83 17.22 10.95 11.01
CA LEU A 83 16.96 10.42 12.35
C LEU A 83 16.54 11.50 13.34
N ALA A 84 17.19 12.67 13.27
CA ALA A 84 16.78 13.84 14.05
C ALA A 84 15.35 14.26 13.68
N PHE A 85 15.02 14.31 12.40
CA PHE A 85 13.66 14.62 11.96
C PHE A 85 12.63 13.59 12.41
N LEU A 86 12.99 12.31 12.50
CA LEU A 86 12.10 11.26 12.99
C LEU A 86 12.04 11.17 14.52
N ASP A 87 12.78 12.02 15.23
CA ASP A 87 12.96 11.94 16.69
C ASP A 87 13.40 10.53 17.14
N PHE A 88 14.17 9.83 16.29
CA PHE A 88 14.57 8.45 16.51
C PHE A 88 16.04 8.36 16.90
N ARG A 89 16.34 7.50 17.88
CA ARG A 89 17.70 7.23 18.36
C ARG A 89 17.90 5.72 18.50
N PRO A 90 19.14 5.22 18.32
CA PRO A 90 19.47 3.85 18.68
C PRO A 90 19.08 3.52 20.12
N ASN A 91 18.73 2.25 20.33
CA ASN A 91 18.21 1.67 21.56
C ASN A 91 16.81 2.15 21.99
N MET A 92 16.05 2.74 21.08
CA MET A 92 14.62 2.99 21.30
C MET A 92 13.79 1.74 20.99
N ILE A 93 12.66 1.62 21.70
CA ILE A 93 11.63 0.61 21.42
C ILE A 93 11.06 0.89 20.02
N VAL A 94 10.76 -0.18 19.28
CA VAL A 94 10.13 -0.13 17.96
C VAL A 94 8.91 -1.05 17.91
N ASN A 95 7.74 -0.46 17.72
CA ASN A 95 6.49 -1.17 17.44
C ASN A 95 5.82 -0.65 16.16
N ARG A 96 4.71 -1.28 15.77
CA ARG A 96 3.98 -0.90 14.56
C ARG A 96 3.52 0.55 14.57
N LYS A 97 3.08 1.06 15.73
CA LYS A 97 2.63 2.45 15.86
C LYS A 97 3.77 3.42 15.53
N GLN A 98 4.96 3.21 16.11
CA GLN A 98 6.13 4.04 15.82
C GLN A 98 6.56 3.95 14.35
N ILE A 99 6.56 2.76 13.76
CA ILE A 99 6.86 2.59 12.33
C ILE A 99 5.85 3.38 11.48
N THR A 100 4.56 3.29 11.77
CA THR A 100 3.51 4.03 11.06
C THR A 100 3.67 5.54 11.24
N GLU A 101 3.98 6.01 12.44
CA GLU A 101 4.24 7.43 12.71
C GLU A 101 5.46 7.95 11.93
N MET A 102 6.56 7.18 11.89
CA MET A 102 7.74 7.53 11.09
C MET A 102 7.42 7.59 9.60
N LYS A 103 6.72 6.58 9.05
CA LYS A 103 6.27 6.58 7.66
C LYS A 103 5.41 7.81 7.36
N LEU A 104 4.45 8.10 8.22
CA LEU A 104 3.58 9.26 8.07
C LEU A 104 4.37 10.58 8.13
N LYS A 105 5.37 10.69 9.01
CA LYS A 105 6.21 11.90 9.13
C LYS A 105 7.06 12.12 7.87
N LEU A 106 7.65 11.06 7.32
CA LEU A 106 8.37 11.09 6.03
C LEU A 106 7.43 11.50 4.90
N TRP A 107 6.26 10.85 4.79
CA TRP A 107 5.26 11.18 3.77
C TRP A 107 4.78 12.63 3.87
N LYS A 108 4.47 13.10 5.08
CA LYS A 108 4.00 14.47 5.33
C LYS A 108 5.04 15.52 4.97
N SER A 109 6.34 15.19 5.02
CA SER A 109 7.42 16.12 4.67
C SER A 109 7.42 16.56 3.21
N GLY A 110 6.83 15.76 2.30
CA GLY A 110 6.83 16.02 0.85
C GLY A 110 8.20 15.93 0.18
N ARG A 111 9.24 15.49 0.90
CA ARG A 111 10.63 15.47 0.39
C ARG A 111 11.08 14.13 -0.16
N PHE A 112 10.26 13.10 -0.03
CA PHE A 112 10.58 11.73 -0.43
C PHE A 112 9.48 11.20 -1.35
N SER A 113 9.88 10.77 -2.55
CA SER A 113 8.98 10.13 -3.52
C SER A 113 8.65 8.69 -3.09
N GLN A 114 9.58 8.04 -2.40
CA GLN A 114 9.40 6.73 -1.79
C GLN A 114 9.95 6.73 -0.37
N HIS A 115 9.24 6.08 0.55
CA HIS A 115 9.68 5.91 1.92
C HIS A 115 9.15 4.58 2.47
N ASP A 116 10.04 3.80 3.04
CA ASP A 116 9.73 2.57 3.74
C ASP A 116 10.55 2.47 5.02
N VAL A 117 9.94 1.92 6.06
CA VAL A 117 10.49 1.82 7.41
C VAL A 117 10.11 0.44 7.93
N GLU A 118 11.13 -0.36 8.25
CA GLU A 118 10.97 -1.75 8.67
C GLU A 118 11.88 -2.04 9.86
N PHE A 119 11.40 -2.85 10.81
CA PHE A 119 12.22 -3.37 11.90
C PHE A 119 12.58 -4.83 11.64
N ASP A 120 13.87 -5.11 11.61
CA ASP A 120 14.41 -6.46 11.45
C ASP A 120 14.74 -7.02 12.83
N ALA A 121 13.85 -7.88 13.35
CA ALA A 121 14.00 -8.48 14.67
C ALA A 121 15.21 -9.43 14.78
N ALA A 122 15.66 -10.03 13.68
CA ALA A 122 16.82 -10.92 13.69
C ALA A 122 18.12 -10.15 13.90
N THR A 123 18.24 -8.97 13.29
CA THR A 123 19.43 -8.11 13.42
C THR A 123 19.28 -6.99 14.46
N ASN A 124 18.06 -6.77 14.96
CA ASN A 124 17.68 -5.63 15.80
C ASN A 124 18.01 -4.28 15.14
N LEU A 125 17.83 -4.18 13.82
CA LEU A 125 18.07 -2.96 13.05
C LEU A 125 16.77 -2.36 12.54
N LEU A 126 16.64 -1.04 12.68
CA LEU A 126 15.64 -0.28 11.94
C LEU A 126 16.21 0.04 10.55
N ARG A 127 15.48 -0.32 9.50
CA ARG A 127 15.87 -0.03 8.11
C ARG A 127 14.93 1.01 7.52
N LEU A 128 15.52 2.07 6.98
CA LEU A 128 14.81 3.10 6.24
C LEU A 128 15.28 3.03 4.80
N ARG A 129 14.34 2.81 3.87
CA ARG A 129 14.60 2.93 2.43
C ARG A 129 13.86 4.14 1.94
N ILE A 130 14.58 5.11 1.41
CA ILE A 130 13.99 6.37 0.94
C ILE A 130 14.48 6.69 -0.47
N SER A 131 13.67 7.44 -1.20
CA SER A 131 14.07 8.07 -2.46
C SER A 131 13.72 9.54 -2.34
N GLU A 132 14.73 10.40 -2.45
CA GLU A 132 14.58 11.84 -2.35
C GLU A 132 13.94 12.40 -3.62
N VAL A 133 13.14 13.46 -3.45
CA VAL A 133 12.65 14.27 -4.58
C VAL A 133 13.75 15.25 -4.96
N ASP A 134 14.03 15.40 -6.25
CA ASP A 134 14.97 16.40 -6.72
C ASP A 134 14.39 17.82 -6.56
N LEU A 135 15.27 18.81 -6.39
CA LEU A 135 14.93 20.24 -6.32
C LEU A 135 14.10 20.68 -5.10
N VAL A 136 13.81 19.81 -4.14
CA VAL A 136 13.19 20.23 -2.87
C VAL A 136 14.24 20.54 -1.79
N PRO A 137 13.99 21.51 -0.90
CA PRO A 137 14.90 21.79 0.20
C PRO A 137 15.04 20.60 1.15
N THR A 138 16.23 20.44 1.72
CA THR A 138 16.50 19.46 2.77
C THR A 138 15.60 19.66 3.99
N ILE A 139 15.44 18.61 4.80
CA ILE A 139 14.55 18.58 5.98
C ILE A 139 14.81 19.72 6.99
N ASP A 140 16.06 20.15 7.11
CA ASP A 140 16.52 21.22 8.01
C ASP A 140 16.23 22.63 7.47
N LYS A 141 15.85 22.74 6.19
CA LYS A 141 15.48 24.01 5.55
C LYS A 141 13.96 24.19 5.51
N PRO A 142 13.48 25.44 5.59
CA PRO A 142 12.09 25.75 5.33
C PRO A 142 11.65 25.23 3.96
N ILE A 143 10.39 24.80 3.88
CA ILE A 143 9.74 24.40 2.63
C ILE A 143 9.62 25.65 1.75
N ASP A 144 10.12 25.59 0.52
CA ASP A 144 9.98 26.66 -0.46
C ASP A 144 8.57 26.67 -1.09
N GLU A 145 8.28 27.67 -1.92
CA GLU A 145 6.94 27.80 -2.52
C GLU A 145 6.58 26.61 -3.44
N TYR A 146 7.56 26.02 -4.14
CA TYR A 146 7.33 24.85 -4.98
C TYR A 146 6.90 23.63 -4.16
N ALA A 147 7.62 23.34 -3.08
CA ALA A 147 7.28 22.23 -2.19
C ALA A 147 5.95 22.49 -1.46
N LYS A 148 5.59 23.75 -1.14
CA LYS A 148 4.25 24.09 -0.60
C LYS A 148 3.14 23.76 -1.59
N VAL A 149 3.31 24.08 -2.87
CA VAL A 149 2.33 23.74 -3.92
C VAL A 149 2.18 22.23 -4.01
N PHE A 150 3.28 21.48 -4.04
CA PHE A 150 3.24 20.02 -4.09
C PHE A 150 2.49 19.40 -2.90
N LEU A 151 2.78 19.90 -1.68
CA LEU A 151 2.07 19.47 -0.46
C LEU A 151 0.58 19.79 -0.51
N LYS A 152 0.21 20.98 -0.99
CA LYS A 152 -1.20 21.38 -1.13
C LYS A 152 -1.93 20.51 -2.16
N THR A 153 -1.29 20.22 -3.29
CA THR A 153 -1.82 19.32 -4.32
C THR A 153 -2.00 17.92 -3.76
N ARG A 154 -1.02 17.39 -3.01
CA ARG A 154 -1.14 16.11 -2.31
C ARG A 154 -2.35 16.11 -1.35
N ASP A 155 -2.44 17.10 -0.47
CA ASP A 155 -3.51 17.18 0.53
C ASP A 155 -4.89 17.26 -0.15
N TRP A 156 -4.99 18.03 -1.23
CA TRP A 156 -6.18 18.09 -2.08
C TRP A 156 -6.50 16.74 -2.72
N LEU A 157 -5.53 16.06 -3.33
CA LEU A 157 -5.72 14.72 -3.92
C LEU A 157 -6.10 13.65 -2.89
N THR A 158 -5.64 13.75 -1.65
CA THR A 158 -6.02 12.80 -0.60
C THR A 158 -7.41 13.04 -0.04
N THR A 159 -7.97 14.24 -0.23
CA THR A 159 -9.28 14.65 0.31
C THR A 159 -10.34 14.84 -0.76
N CYS A 160 -10.01 14.77 -2.05
CA CYS A 160 -10.95 14.97 -3.15
C CYS A 160 -12.11 13.97 -3.08
N GLY A 161 -11.82 12.69 -2.84
CA GLY A 161 -12.83 11.65 -2.67
C GLY A 161 -13.77 11.96 -1.50
N GLU A 162 -13.23 12.27 -0.32
CA GLU A 162 -14.05 12.61 0.87
C GLU A 162 -14.97 13.82 0.65
N ASN A 163 -14.58 14.73 -0.24
CA ASN A 163 -15.34 15.93 -0.58
C ASN A 163 -16.30 15.73 -1.76
N GLY A 164 -16.42 14.53 -2.32
CA GLY A 164 -17.24 14.25 -3.51
C GLY A 164 -16.73 14.95 -4.77
N ILE A 165 -15.42 15.20 -4.84
CA ILE A 165 -14.76 15.77 -6.01
C ILE A 165 -14.20 14.62 -6.84
N ASP A 166 -14.68 14.50 -8.07
CA ASP A 166 -14.13 13.58 -9.05
C ASP A 166 -12.81 14.12 -9.58
N VAL A 167 -11.83 13.23 -9.78
CA VAL A 167 -10.52 13.59 -10.31
C VAL A 167 -10.32 12.90 -11.64
N GLU A 168 -10.07 13.71 -12.67
CA GLU A 168 -9.70 13.26 -14.00
C GLU A 168 -8.20 13.46 -14.21
N PHE A 169 -7.52 12.40 -14.62
CA PHE A 169 -6.14 12.41 -15.08
C PHE A 169 -6.11 12.08 -16.56
N GLU A 170 -5.49 12.93 -17.36
CA GLU A 170 -5.21 12.66 -18.77
C GLU A 170 -3.71 12.49 -18.95
N TYR A 171 -3.31 11.35 -19.52
CA TYR A 171 -1.93 11.02 -19.85
C TYR A 171 -1.81 10.73 -21.33
N VAL A 172 -0.90 11.41 -22.01
CA VAL A 172 -0.63 11.23 -23.44
C VAL A 172 0.67 10.43 -23.55
N ALA A 173 0.55 9.11 -23.68
CA ALA A 173 1.69 8.20 -23.75
C ALA A 173 2.42 8.27 -25.10
N SER A 174 1.73 8.69 -26.16
CA SER A 174 2.30 8.98 -27.46
C SER A 174 1.33 9.85 -28.27
N LYS A 175 1.71 10.25 -29.49
CA LYS A 175 0.80 10.95 -30.41
C LYS A 175 -0.51 10.18 -30.65
N ASP A 176 -0.45 8.85 -30.59
CA ASP A 176 -1.56 7.97 -30.94
C ASP A 176 -2.19 7.33 -29.70
N VAL A 177 -1.52 7.32 -28.55
CA VAL A 177 -2.00 6.68 -27.32
C VAL A 177 -2.33 7.73 -26.25
N ARG A 178 -3.60 7.75 -25.84
CA ARG A 178 -4.13 8.57 -24.75
C ARG A 178 -4.75 7.69 -23.68
N ILE A 179 -4.47 8.00 -22.43
CA ILE A 179 -5.03 7.35 -21.26
C ILE A 179 -5.79 8.40 -20.46
N THR A 180 -7.04 8.11 -20.11
CA THR A 180 -7.86 8.94 -19.25
C THR A 180 -8.30 8.12 -18.05
N VAL A 181 -8.08 8.63 -16.85
CA VAL A 181 -8.49 7.99 -15.60
C VAL A 181 -9.38 8.94 -14.83
N VAL A 182 -10.63 8.56 -14.60
CA VAL A 182 -11.55 9.29 -13.72
C VAL A 182 -11.70 8.50 -12.44
N GLN A 183 -11.49 9.14 -11.29
CA GLN A 183 -11.76 8.57 -9.98
C GLN A 183 -12.86 9.38 -9.30
N SER A 184 -13.89 8.69 -8.84
CA SER A 184 -15.04 9.24 -8.13
C SER A 184 -15.28 8.48 -6.82
N LEU A 185 -16.21 8.97 -6.01
CA LEU A 185 -16.69 8.23 -4.83
C LEU A 185 -17.40 6.92 -5.19
N ASP A 186 -18.06 6.87 -6.34
CA ASP A 186 -18.88 5.74 -6.74
C ASP A 186 -18.11 4.69 -7.54
N GLY A 187 -16.91 5.04 -8.03
CA GLY A 187 -16.08 4.13 -8.81
C GLY A 187 -14.95 4.82 -9.55
N ALA A 188 -14.28 4.07 -10.42
CA ALA A 188 -13.21 4.54 -11.28
C ALA A 188 -13.47 4.12 -12.73
N LEU A 189 -13.12 5.01 -13.66
CA LEU A 189 -13.08 4.78 -15.09
C LEU A 189 -11.63 4.90 -15.55
N MET A 190 -11.16 3.96 -16.36
CA MET A 190 -9.92 4.06 -17.11
C MET A 190 -10.24 3.83 -18.58
N GLN A 191 -9.82 4.75 -19.43
CA GLN A 191 -9.96 4.62 -20.87
C GLN A 191 -8.57 4.74 -21.51
N VAL A 192 -8.24 3.82 -22.40
CA VAL A 192 -7.04 3.85 -23.23
C VAL A 192 -7.50 3.92 -24.67
N ILE A 193 -7.13 4.99 -25.36
CA ILE A 193 -7.39 5.20 -26.79
C ILE A 193 -6.06 5.05 -27.50
N ASP A 194 -5.95 4.06 -28.38
CA ASP A 194 -4.80 3.86 -29.25
C ASP A 194 -5.23 4.03 -30.72
N ARG A 195 -4.85 5.16 -31.32
CA ARG A 195 -5.13 5.50 -32.72
C ARG A 195 -4.17 4.84 -33.71
N GLY A 196 -3.09 4.21 -33.24
CA GLY A 196 -2.11 3.50 -34.06
C GLY A 196 -2.55 2.08 -34.41
N LEU A 197 -3.51 1.53 -33.66
CA LEU A 197 -4.07 0.20 -33.90
C LEU A 197 -5.31 0.26 -34.80
N GLY A 198 -5.18 -0.21 -36.04
CA GLY A 198 -6.29 -0.39 -36.99
C GLY A 198 -6.73 0.89 -37.71
N VAL A 199 -7.76 0.78 -38.55
CA VAL A 199 -8.23 1.88 -39.43
C VAL A 199 -8.95 2.99 -38.64
N ASN A 200 -9.51 2.67 -37.47
CA ASN A 200 -10.31 3.58 -36.65
C ASN A 200 -9.74 3.82 -35.25
N GLY A 201 -8.57 3.27 -34.93
CA GLY A 201 -8.08 3.14 -33.56
C GLY A 201 -8.79 2.04 -32.77
N SER A 202 -8.23 1.67 -31.62
CA SER A 202 -8.84 0.79 -30.62
C SER A 202 -8.98 1.53 -29.30
N THR A 203 -10.11 1.33 -28.62
CA THR A 203 -10.38 1.89 -27.29
C THR A 203 -10.63 0.77 -26.31
N ILE A 204 -9.91 0.77 -25.20
CA ILE A 204 -10.14 -0.12 -24.06
C ILE A 204 -10.70 0.74 -22.93
N THR A 205 -11.87 0.38 -22.42
CA THR A 205 -12.51 1.05 -21.29
C THR A 205 -12.65 0.05 -20.13
N VAL A 206 -12.19 0.44 -18.96
CA VAL A 206 -12.35 -0.30 -17.71
C VAL A 206 -13.18 0.58 -16.77
N LEU A 207 -14.35 0.10 -16.37
CA LEU A 207 -15.17 0.72 -15.32
C LEU A 207 -15.14 -0.20 -14.11
N ALA A 208 -14.93 0.35 -12.93
CA ALA A 208 -14.99 -0.38 -11.67
C ALA A 208 -15.78 0.44 -10.65
N ASP A 209 -16.87 -0.12 -10.13
CA ASP A 209 -17.65 0.47 -9.06
C ASP A 209 -17.92 -0.57 -7.95
N LYS A 210 -18.80 -0.24 -7.01
CA LYS A 210 -19.19 -1.15 -5.92
C LYS A 210 -19.97 -2.39 -6.39
N ASP A 211 -20.55 -2.36 -7.58
CA ASP A 211 -21.46 -3.37 -8.10
C ASP A 211 -20.79 -4.28 -9.13
N ALA A 212 -19.84 -3.76 -9.93
CA ALA A 212 -19.16 -4.53 -10.95
C ALA A 212 -17.81 -3.95 -11.40
N VAL A 213 -17.03 -4.81 -12.06
CA VAL A 213 -15.95 -4.42 -12.98
C VAL A 213 -16.35 -4.77 -14.39
N ILE A 214 -16.22 -3.82 -15.30
CA ILE A 214 -16.53 -3.95 -16.72
C ILE A 214 -15.28 -3.62 -17.51
N VAL A 215 -14.95 -4.48 -18.48
CA VAL A 215 -13.91 -4.22 -19.49
C VAL A 215 -14.57 -4.30 -20.86
N ASP A 216 -14.49 -3.20 -21.60
CA ASP A 216 -15.02 -3.04 -22.94
C ASP A 216 -13.87 -2.70 -23.91
N GLN A 217 -13.80 -3.40 -25.03
CA GLN A 217 -12.80 -3.18 -26.07
C GLN A 217 -13.53 -2.93 -27.38
N SER A 218 -13.31 -1.78 -28.01
CA SER A 218 -14.09 -1.34 -29.17
C SER A 218 -14.00 -2.27 -30.39
N ASP A 219 -12.92 -3.05 -30.48
CA ASP A 219 -12.65 -4.02 -31.54
C ASP A 219 -13.07 -5.45 -31.16
N HIS A 220 -13.60 -5.67 -29.95
CA HIS A 220 -14.09 -6.95 -29.49
C HIS A 220 -15.62 -6.94 -29.33
N PRO A 221 -16.35 -7.95 -29.86
CA PRO A 221 -17.82 -7.94 -29.82
C PRO A 221 -18.41 -8.20 -28.44
N SER A 222 -17.61 -8.68 -27.49
CA SER A 222 -18.07 -9.03 -26.14
C SER A 222 -17.50 -8.07 -25.10
N ILE A 223 -18.38 -7.64 -24.19
CA ILE A 223 -18.03 -6.91 -22.97
C ILE A 223 -17.77 -7.92 -21.85
N TYR A 224 -16.65 -7.79 -21.16
CA TYR A 224 -16.35 -8.60 -19.98
C TYR A 224 -16.92 -7.89 -18.75
N ARG A 225 -17.73 -8.58 -17.95
CA ARG A 225 -18.33 -8.05 -16.73
C ARG A 225 -18.19 -9.05 -15.58
N VAL A 226 -17.80 -8.55 -14.42
CA VAL A 226 -17.71 -9.31 -13.16
C VAL A 226 -18.47 -8.53 -12.10
N ASP A 227 -19.59 -9.07 -11.62
CA ASP A 227 -20.33 -8.42 -10.52
C ASP A 227 -19.61 -8.68 -9.18
N SER A 228 -19.56 -7.65 -8.33
CA SER A 228 -18.92 -7.66 -7.02
C SER A 228 -19.54 -8.67 -6.07
N ALA A 229 -20.84 -8.97 -6.24
CA ALA A 229 -21.57 -9.98 -5.48
C ALA A 229 -20.96 -11.39 -5.59
N PHE A 230 -20.13 -11.67 -6.60
CA PHE A 230 -19.48 -12.96 -6.81
C PHE A 230 -18.00 -12.97 -6.41
N VAL A 231 -17.47 -11.84 -5.91
CA VAL A 231 -16.04 -11.67 -5.59
C VAL A 231 -15.89 -11.20 -4.14
N ASP A 232 -15.61 -12.14 -3.23
CA ASP A 232 -14.95 -11.79 -1.97
C ASP A 232 -13.51 -11.39 -2.30
N GLY A 233 -13.21 -10.09 -2.18
CA GLY A 233 -11.92 -9.58 -2.62
C GLY A 233 -11.69 -8.10 -2.36
N LYS A 234 -10.44 -7.67 -2.52
CA LYS A 234 -10.05 -6.26 -2.50
C LYS A 234 -9.44 -5.90 -3.83
N MET A 235 -10.00 -4.88 -4.47
CA MET A 235 -9.36 -4.20 -5.59
C MET A 235 -8.55 -3.05 -5.04
N HIS A 236 -7.24 -3.12 -5.23
CA HIS A 236 -6.33 -2.05 -4.85
C HIS A 236 -5.95 -1.27 -6.10
N PHE A 237 -6.35 -0.01 -6.13
CA PHE A 237 -5.88 0.97 -7.08
C PHE A 237 -4.72 1.70 -6.43
N SER A 238 -3.53 1.63 -7.04
CA SER A 238 -2.39 2.45 -6.62
C SER A 238 -1.99 3.36 -7.77
N SER A 239 -1.92 4.65 -7.50
CA SER A 239 -1.28 5.60 -8.38
C SER A 239 -0.04 6.15 -7.69
N THR A 240 1.12 6.02 -8.33
CA THR A 240 2.36 6.64 -7.86
C THR A 240 2.69 7.80 -8.77
N LEU A 241 2.63 9.02 -8.24
CA LEU A 241 3.16 10.21 -8.89
C LEU A 241 4.63 10.36 -8.52
N ALA A 242 5.50 10.39 -9.52
CA ALA A 242 6.91 10.69 -9.37
C ALA A 242 7.21 12.08 -9.94
N PRO A 243 8.05 12.88 -9.27
CA PRO A 243 8.55 14.13 -9.82
C PRO A 243 9.30 13.86 -11.14
N PRO A 244 9.39 14.85 -12.03
CA PRO A 244 10.15 14.71 -13.26
C PRO A 244 11.64 14.46 -12.96
N GLU A 245 12.27 13.58 -13.73
CA GLU A 245 13.70 13.23 -13.56
C GLU A 245 14.66 14.38 -13.92
N LYS A 246 14.14 15.44 -14.56
CA LYS A 246 14.91 16.63 -14.98
C LYS A 246 14.03 17.87 -14.94
N ASP A 247 14.67 19.03 -14.82
CA ASP A 247 13.99 20.33 -14.86
C ASP A 247 13.22 20.49 -16.19
N GLY A 248 11.91 20.79 -16.08
CA GLY A 248 10.99 20.82 -17.22
C GLY A 248 10.49 19.45 -17.72
N GLY A 249 10.77 18.35 -17.03
CA GLY A 249 10.25 17.03 -17.37
C GLY A 249 8.77 16.83 -16.98
N GLU A 250 8.17 15.76 -17.50
CA GLU A 250 6.78 15.40 -17.19
C GLU A 250 6.69 14.61 -15.86
N ILE A 251 5.60 14.86 -15.12
CA ILE A 251 5.25 14.08 -13.93
C ILE A 251 4.90 12.66 -14.40
N ARG A 252 5.65 11.66 -13.93
CA ARG A 252 5.33 10.26 -14.23
C ARG A 252 4.24 9.75 -13.29
N GLN A 253 3.18 9.19 -13.84
CA GLN A 253 2.13 8.51 -13.08
C GLN A 253 2.15 7.02 -13.42
N VAL A 254 2.42 6.16 -12.44
CA VAL A 254 2.26 4.71 -12.58
C VAL A 254 0.92 4.32 -11.98
N VAL A 255 0.04 3.75 -12.79
CA VAL A 255 -1.25 3.19 -12.33
C VAL A 255 -1.11 1.68 -12.25
N GLY A 256 -1.32 1.14 -11.06
CA GLY A 256 -1.33 -0.29 -10.79
C GLY A 256 -2.69 -0.73 -10.27
N PHE A 257 -3.12 -1.90 -10.74
CA PHE A 257 -4.35 -2.56 -10.32
C PHE A 257 -3.99 -3.93 -9.75
N ILE A 258 -4.42 -4.20 -8.52
CA ILE A 258 -4.31 -5.52 -7.90
C ILE A 258 -5.71 -5.95 -7.50
N VAL A 259 -6.19 -7.04 -8.10
CA VAL A 259 -7.42 -7.70 -7.67
C VAL A 259 -7.03 -8.90 -6.84
N ASN A 260 -7.28 -8.86 -5.53
CA ASN A 260 -7.17 -10.04 -4.68
C ASN A 260 -8.56 -10.64 -4.54
N THR A 261 -8.73 -11.91 -4.93
CA THR A 261 -9.96 -12.66 -4.67
C THR A 261 -9.67 -13.76 -3.65
N ASP A 262 -10.51 -13.91 -2.63
CA ASP A 262 -10.38 -14.94 -1.60
C ASP A 262 -10.56 -16.36 -2.17
N ARG A 263 -11.14 -16.48 -3.38
CA ARG A 263 -11.25 -17.74 -4.11
C ARG A 263 -9.92 -18.28 -4.65
N MET A 264 -8.87 -17.46 -4.77
CA MET A 264 -7.54 -17.89 -5.23
C MET A 264 -6.46 -17.48 -4.23
N ARG A 265 -6.42 -18.17 -3.07
CA ARG A 265 -5.28 -18.07 -2.15
C ARG A 265 -3.99 -18.52 -2.85
N GLY A 266 -3.15 -17.57 -3.24
CA GLY A 266 -1.75 -17.83 -3.60
C GLY A 266 -1.24 -17.13 -4.86
N GLU A 267 -2.11 -16.56 -5.70
CA GLU A 267 -1.68 -15.93 -6.95
C GLU A 267 -2.14 -14.47 -7.01
N SER A 268 -1.19 -13.56 -6.84
CA SER A 268 -1.37 -12.14 -7.14
C SER A 268 -0.97 -11.91 -8.60
N PHE A 269 -1.92 -11.58 -9.45
CA PHE A 269 -1.61 -11.12 -10.80
C PHE A 269 -1.31 -9.62 -10.75
N LEU A 270 -0.04 -9.28 -10.88
CA LEU A 270 0.39 -7.90 -11.03
C LEU A 270 0.44 -7.57 -12.51
N ILE A 271 -0.52 -6.79 -12.99
CA ILE A 271 -0.42 -6.18 -14.31
C ILE A 271 0.28 -4.84 -14.12
N ARG A 272 1.58 -4.78 -14.45
CA ARG A 272 2.33 -3.52 -14.54
C ARG A 272 2.20 -2.98 -15.95
N SER A 273 1.53 -1.84 -16.10
CA SER A 273 1.77 -0.96 -17.24
C SER A 273 2.87 0.02 -16.84
N ILE A 274 4.03 -0.08 -17.47
CA ILE A 274 5.09 0.92 -17.36
C ILE A 274 5.03 1.71 -18.66
N GLY A 275 4.39 2.88 -18.63
CA GLY A 275 4.63 3.90 -19.64
C GLY A 275 6.01 4.48 -19.40
N SER A 276 6.99 4.10 -20.21
CA SER A 276 8.27 4.80 -20.29
C SER A 276 8.36 5.44 -21.67
N ASP A 277 8.30 6.76 -21.73
CA ASP A 277 8.73 7.48 -22.93
C ASP A 277 10.23 7.24 -23.13
N ARG A 278 10.58 6.88 -24.36
CA ARG A 278 11.95 6.95 -24.89
C ARG A 278 12.11 8.21 -25.71
#